data_AF-A0A093XQ45-F1
#
_entry.id   AF-A0A093XQ45-F1
#
_cell.length_a   1.000
_cell.length_b   1.000
_cell.length_c   1.000
_cell.angle_alpha   90.00
_cell.angle_beta   90.00
_cell.angle_gamma   90.00
#
_symmetry.space_group_name_H-M   'P 1'
#
loop_
_entity.id
_entity.type
_entity.pdbx_description
1 polymer ?
#
loop_
_entity_poly.entity_id
_entity_poly.type
_entity_poly.pdbx_seq_one_letter_code
_entity_poly.pdbx_strand_id
1 'polypeptide(L)'
;MTTAHRPTFDPAQGKEALRGPAYHQRLLPAYMHLKTRQPGQGGAADGPRDLRAELLAAEAAHFAKLKGVTDEVPAEPVPKLKHADSIGSDSDSSEEESDDEEDEAAELMRELEKIKRERQEQKEKEEREREAKEQEQREYEIARGNPLLNPQDFNIKRRWDDDVVFKNQARGSEVKRGPEFVNDLLRSDFHKRFMSKYVR
;
A
#
# COMPACT_ATOMS: atom_id res chain seq x y z
N MET A 1 16.53 21.52 51.34
CA MET A 1 15.78 21.71 50.07
C MET A 1 14.42 22.30 50.41
N THR A 2 13.97 23.35 49.72
CA THR A 2 12.70 24.02 50.03
C THR A 2 11.53 23.30 49.37
N THR A 3 10.38 23.25 50.05
CA THR A 3 9.17 22.51 49.62
C THR A 3 8.23 23.36 48.76
N ALA A 4 8.71 24.47 48.19
CA ALA A 4 7.87 25.44 47.48
C ALA A 4 7.52 24.99 46.04
N HIS A 5 8.44 24.31 45.35
CA HIS A 5 8.19 23.74 44.02
C HIS A 5 7.66 22.32 44.15
N ARG A 6 6.34 22.17 44.12
CA ARG A 6 5.64 20.88 44.20
C ARG A 6 4.83 20.65 42.91
N PRO A 7 4.68 19.38 42.47
CA PRO A 7 3.77 19.07 41.36
C PRO A 7 2.32 19.31 41.78
N THR A 8 1.47 19.61 40.80
CA THR A 8 0.01 19.67 40.97
C THR A 8 -0.56 18.26 40.88
N PHE A 9 -1.03 17.70 42.01
CA PHE A 9 -1.69 16.39 42.01
C PHE A 9 -3.19 16.50 41.69
N ASP A 10 -3.85 17.53 42.23
CA ASP A 10 -5.25 17.82 41.96
C ASP A 10 -5.37 19.10 41.11
N PRO A 11 -6.04 19.05 39.95
CA PRO A 11 -6.26 20.25 39.14
C PRO A 11 -7.29 21.18 39.80
N ALA A 12 -7.20 22.48 39.52
CA ALA A 12 -8.18 23.44 39.98
C ALA A 12 -9.56 23.14 39.38
N GLN A 13 -10.57 22.94 40.21
CA GLN A 13 -11.95 22.73 39.76
C GLN A 13 -12.62 24.07 39.45
N GLY A 14 -13.27 24.15 38.29
CA GLY A 14 -14.10 25.29 37.94
C GLY A 14 -15.26 25.42 38.92
N LYS A 15 -15.37 26.58 39.57
CA LYS A 15 -16.56 27.02 40.32
C LYS A 15 -17.12 28.25 39.60
N GLU A 16 -18.37 28.63 39.89
CA GLU A 16 -18.90 29.91 39.43
C GLU A 16 -18.03 31.05 40.00
N ALA A 17 -17.16 31.60 39.15
CA ALA A 17 -16.42 32.81 39.47
C ALA A 17 -17.39 33.99 39.46
N LEU A 18 -17.20 34.97 40.36
CA LEU A 18 -17.91 36.24 40.29
C LEU A 18 -17.62 36.89 38.93
N ARG A 19 -18.56 36.75 38.00
CA ARG A 19 -18.45 37.22 36.63
C ARG A 19 -18.74 38.71 36.61
N GLY A 20 -17.73 39.52 36.93
CA GLY A 20 -17.76 40.96 36.68
C GLY A 20 -17.68 41.28 35.18
N PRO A 21 -17.98 42.53 34.76
CA PRO A 21 -17.79 42.94 33.38
C PRO A 21 -16.30 42.79 33.02
N ALA A 22 -16.02 41.84 32.13
CA ALA A 22 -14.67 41.52 31.67
C ALA A 22 -14.47 42.12 30.28
N TYR A 23 -13.57 43.10 30.18
CA TYR A 23 -13.17 43.71 28.92
C TYR A 23 -11.82 43.13 28.49
N HIS A 24 -11.82 42.34 27.42
CA HIS A 24 -10.60 41.83 26.78
C HIS A 24 -10.78 41.89 25.27
N GLN A 25 -9.72 42.17 24.52
CA GLN A 25 -9.72 42.16 23.05
C GLN A 25 -10.39 40.92 22.41
N ARG A 26 -10.29 39.73 23.04
CA ARG A 26 -10.90 38.48 22.55
C ARG A 26 -12.41 38.38 22.81
N LEU A 27 -12.93 39.17 23.75
CA LEU A 27 -14.35 39.24 24.10
C LEU A 27 -15.09 40.33 23.30
N LEU A 28 -14.38 41.05 22.43
CA LEU A 28 -15.03 41.96 21.49
C LEU A 28 -15.94 41.15 20.54
N PRO A 29 -17.07 41.73 20.10
CA PRO A 29 -17.98 41.04 19.20
C PRO A 29 -17.29 40.57 17.91
N ALA A 30 -17.26 39.25 17.70
CA ALA A 30 -16.72 38.60 16.51
C ALA A 30 -17.54 37.35 16.20
N TYR A 31 -17.64 36.99 14.91
CA TYR A 31 -18.39 35.81 14.45
C TYR A 31 -19.84 35.76 14.96
N MET A 32 -20.57 36.87 14.85
CA MET A 32 -21.95 37.00 15.34
C MET A 32 -22.98 36.15 14.56
N HIS A 33 -22.56 35.53 13.46
CA HIS A 33 -23.40 34.69 12.61
C HIS A 33 -22.83 33.28 12.54
N LEU A 34 -23.61 32.30 12.98
CA LEU A 34 -23.29 30.88 12.82
C LEU A 34 -23.65 30.43 11.40
N LYS A 35 -22.71 29.76 10.73
CA LYS A 35 -22.98 29.11 9.44
C LYS A 35 -23.76 27.82 9.69
N THR A 36 -24.95 27.71 9.11
CA THR A 36 -25.73 26.47 9.12
C THR A 36 -25.43 25.65 7.87
N ARG A 37 -25.49 24.32 7.99
CA ARG A 37 -25.37 23.42 6.85
C ARG A 37 -26.57 23.62 5.92
N GLN A 38 -26.31 23.83 4.65
CA GLN A 38 -27.34 23.87 3.62
C GLN A 38 -27.65 22.45 3.11
N PRO A 39 -28.80 22.22 2.45
CA PRO A 39 -29.03 20.98 1.73
C PRO A 39 -27.88 20.69 0.74
N GLY A 40 -27.43 19.44 0.68
CA GLY A 40 -26.29 18.94 -0.06
C GLY A 40 -24.96 18.96 0.70
N GLN A 41 -24.90 19.51 1.92
CA GLN A 41 -23.67 19.62 2.73
C GLN A 41 -23.54 18.53 3.81
N GLY A 42 -24.32 17.45 3.70
CA GLY A 42 -24.39 16.40 4.70
C GLY A 42 -25.04 16.88 6.00
N GLY A 43 -26.04 17.75 5.87
CA GLY A 43 -26.85 18.23 7.00
C GLY A 43 -28.04 17.32 7.26
N ALA A 44 -28.81 17.61 8.33
CA ALA A 44 -30.05 16.90 8.62
C ALA A 44 -31.14 17.07 7.52
N ALA A 45 -30.96 18.04 6.62
CA ALA A 45 -31.86 18.30 5.50
C ALA A 45 -31.72 17.29 4.34
N ASP A 46 -30.65 16.49 4.30
CA ASP A 46 -30.32 15.65 3.13
C ASP A 46 -31.00 14.27 3.13
N GLY A 47 -31.89 14.02 4.09
CA GLY A 47 -32.61 12.75 4.23
C GLY A 47 -31.72 11.58 4.68
N PRO A 48 -32.32 10.39 4.91
CA PRO A 48 -31.56 9.19 5.25
C PRO A 48 -30.73 8.72 4.04
N ARG A 49 -29.47 8.35 4.29
CA ARG A 49 -28.53 7.80 3.30
C ARG A 49 -28.08 6.41 3.73
N ASP A 50 -27.90 5.52 2.77
CA ASP A 50 -27.37 4.18 3.01
C ASP A 50 -25.84 4.21 3.09
N LEU A 51 -25.33 4.71 4.21
CA LEU A 51 -23.90 4.97 4.44
C LEU A 51 -23.02 3.72 4.24
N ARG A 52 -23.55 2.52 4.54
CA ARG A 52 -22.84 1.26 4.34
C ARG A 52 -22.58 0.99 2.86
N ALA A 53 -23.59 1.17 2.01
CA ALA A 53 -23.47 0.92 0.57
C ALA A 53 -22.52 1.93 -0.08
N GLU A 54 -22.64 3.21 0.30
CA GLU A 54 -21.72 4.27 -0.16
C GLU A 54 -20.27 3.99 0.23
N LEU A 55 -20.03 3.56 1.47
CA LEU A 55 -18.69 3.22 1.98
C LEU A 55 -18.09 2.05 1.19
N LEU A 56 -18.84 0.97 1.00
CA LEU A 56 -18.35 -0.20 0.25
C LEU A 56 -18.02 0.15 -1.22
N ALA A 57 -18.84 0.99 -1.86
CA ALA A 57 -18.57 1.47 -3.22
C ALA A 57 -17.31 2.35 -3.28
N ALA A 58 -17.13 3.26 -2.31
CA ALA A 58 -15.96 4.12 -2.22
C ALA A 58 -14.67 3.32 -1.95
N GLU A 59 -14.73 2.32 -1.08
CA GLU A 59 -13.61 1.41 -0.82
C GLU A 59 -13.26 0.61 -2.08
N ALA A 60 -14.24 0.01 -2.74
CA ALA A 60 -14.02 -0.73 -3.99
C ALA A 60 -13.37 0.14 -5.08
N ALA A 61 -13.82 1.39 -5.24
CA ALA A 61 -13.22 2.34 -6.17
C ALA A 61 -11.77 2.70 -5.80
N HIS A 62 -11.49 2.88 -4.50
CA HIS A 62 -10.14 3.13 -4.01
C HIS A 62 -9.20 1.93 -4.27
N PHE A 63 -9.66 0.70 -3.97
CA PHE A 63 -8.89 -0.51 -4.22
C PHE A 63 -8.67 -0.77 -5.71
N ALA A 64 -9.68 -0.51 -6.56
CA ALA A 64 -9.53 -0.59 -8.01
C ALA A 64 -8.50 0.42 -8.53
N LYS A 65 -8.50 1.66 -8.00
CA LYS A 65 -7.50 2.68 -8.33
C LYS A 65 -6.09 2.27 -7.89
N LEU A 66 -5.94 1.71 -6.68
CA LEU A 66 -4.66 1.23 -6.19
C LEU A 66 -4.13 0.08 -7.05
N LYS A 67 -5.00 -0.89 -7.38
CA LYS A 67 -4.67 -2.07 -8.20
C LYS A 67 -4.43 -1.72 -9.68
N GLY A 68 -5.06 -0.67 -10.21
CA GLY A 68 -4.81 -0.16 -11.55
C GLY A 68 -3.53 0.66 -11.70
N VAL A 69 -2.88 1.01 -10.58
CA VAL A 69 -1.60 1.75 -10.55
C VAL A 69 -0.39 0.81 -10.34
N THR A 70 -0.62 -0.48 -10.08
CA THR A 70 0.45 -1.47 -9.86
C THR A 70 0.93 -2.11 -11.15
N ASP A 71 1.67 -1.35 -11.97
CA ASP A 71 2.75 -1.95 -12.78
C ASP A 71 4.15 -1.64 -12.21
N GLU A 72 4.32 -0.69 -11.27
CA GLU A 72 5.65 -0.44 -10.66
C GLU A 72 5.63 -0.02 -9.17
N VAL A 73 4.83 -0.69 -8.33
CA VAL A 73 5.02 -0.61 -6.87
C VAL A 73 4.97 -2.01 -6.27
N PRO A 74 6.08 -2.55 -5.72
CA PRO A 74 6.05 -3.85 -5.09
C PRO A 74 5.16 -3.79 -3.85
N ALA A 75 4.11 -4.61 -3.88
CA ALA A 75 3.16 -4.77 -2.80
C ALA A 75 3.87 -5.30 -1.54
N GLU A 76 3.98 -4.46 -0.50
CA GLU A 76 4.22 -4.94 0.85
C GLU A 76 2.90 -5.29 1.54
N PRO A 77 2.83 -6.42 2.27
CA PRO A 77 1.63 -6.85 2.97
C PRO A 77 1.39 -5.94 4.18
N VAL A 78 0.23 -5.29 4.21
CA VAL A 78 -0.28 -4.58 5.39
C VAL A 78 -0.24 -5.54 6.60
N PRO A 79 0.40 -5.19 7.73
CA PRO A 79 0.49 -6.09 8.88
C PRO A 79 -0.89 -6.32 9.46
N LYS A 80 -1.38 -7.56 9.35
CA LYS A 80 -2.56 -8.04 10.08
C LYS A 80 -2.28 -7.91 11.58
N LEU A 81 -2.88 -6.90 12.21
CA LEU A 81 -3.00 -6.81 13.67
C LEU A 81 -3.78 -8.03 14.15
N LYS A 82 -3.07 -9.00 14.70
CA LYS A 82 -3.64 -10.15 15.42
C LYS A 82 -4.21 -9.63 16.73
N HIS A 83 -5.52 -9.36 16.79
CA HIS A 83 -6.22 -9.29 18.07
C HIS A 83 -6.30 -10.71 18.61
N ALA A 84 -5.49 -11.00 19.62
CA ALA A 84 -5.73 -12.10 20.52
C ALA A 84 -6.87 -11.68 21.44
N ASP A 85 -8.08 -12.17 21.18
CA ASP A 85 -8.96 -12.49 22.28
C ASP A 85 -9.79 -13.73 21.97
N SER A 86 -9.74 -14.62 22.95
CA SER A 86 -10.31 -15.95 22.97
C SER A 86 -11.66 -15.85 23.67
N ILE A 87 -12.76 -15.99 22.94
CA ILE A 87 -14.02 -16.38 23.55
C ILE A 87 -14.67 -17.47 22.68
N GLY A 88 -14.65 -18.68 23.23
CA GLY A 88 -15.37 -19.81 22.68
C GLY A 88 -16.87 -19.59 22.80
N SER A 89 -17.57 -19.92 21.73
CA SER A 89 -18.97 -20.32 21.77
C SER A 89 -19.15 -21.35 20.67
N ASP A 90 -19.19 -22.62 21.07
CA ASP A 90 -19.94 -23.66 20.39
C ASP A 90 -21.36 -23.13 20.13
N SER A 91 -21.84 -23.23 18.89
CA SER A 91 -23.27 -23.33 18.60
C SER A 91 -23.45 -23.83 17.17
N ASP A 92 -23.62 -25.14 17.09
CA ASP A 92 -24.46 -25.93 16.21
C ASP A 92 -24.63 -25.54 14.73
N SER A 93 -24.30 -26.53 13.90
CA SER A 93 -24.72 -26.65 12.51
C SER A 93 -26.25 -26.61 12.42
N SER A 94 -26.74 -25.87 11.44
CA SER A 94 -28.10 -26.00 10.94
C SER A 94 -28.01 -25.87 9.42
N GLU A 95 -27.76 -27.02 8.78
CA GLU A 95 -28.08 -27.26 7.38
C GLU A 95 -29.59 -27.02 7.19
N GLU A 96 -29.96 -25.92 6.52
CA GLU A 96 -31.27 -25.82 5.87
C GLU A 96 -31.10 -26.21 4.40
N GLU A 97 -31.65 -27.37 4.07
CA GLU A 97 -31.84 -27.93 2.74
C GLU A 97 -32.90 -27.09 2.00
N SER A 98 -32.48 -26.33 0.98
CA SER A 98 -33.37 -25.70 0.01
C SER A 98 -33.13 -26.35 -1.35
N ASP A 99 -34.04 -27.25 -1.71
CA ASP A 99 -34.08 -28.06 -2.93
C ASP A 99 -34.65 -27.27 -4.12
N ASP A 100 -33.86 -26.35 -4.69
CA ASP A 100 -34.21 -25.70 -5.98
C ASP A 100 -33.01 -25.03 -6.71
N GLU A 101 -31.82 -25.66 -6.76
CA GLU A 101 -30.60 -25.13 -7.43
C GLU A 101 -29.89 -26.14 -8.39
N GLU A 102 -30.56 -27.20 -8.87
CA GLU A 102 -29.91 -28.20 -9.75
C GLU A 102 -29.68 -27.72 -11.21
N ASP A 103 -30.47 -26.74 -11.71
CA ASP A 103 -30.35 -26.29 -13.09
C ASP A 103 -29.21 -25.27 -13.31
N GLU A 104 -28.93 -24.38 -12.35
CA GLU A 104 -27.85 -23.37 -12.46
C GLU A 104 -26.44 -23.98 -12.29
N ALA A 105 -26.30 -25.01 -11.45
CA ALA A 105 -25.03 -25.71 -11.23
C ALA A 105 -24.56 -26.49 -12.48
N ALA A 106 -25.50 -27.02 -13.28
CA ALA A 106 -25.21 -27.75 -14.51
C ALA A 106 -24.75 -26.84 -15.65
N GLU A 107 -25.27 -25.62 -15.73
CA GLU A 107 -24.83 -24.60 -16.69
C GLU A 107 -23.41 -24.09 -16.36
N LEU A 108 -23.11 -23.89 -15.08
CA LEU A 108 -21.79 -23.45 -14.62
C LEU A 108 -20.67 -24.46 -14.94
N MET A 109 -20.94 -25.77 -14.82
CA MET A 109 -19.98 -26.83 -15.14
C MET A 109 -19.64 -26.89 -16.64
N ARG A 110 -20.63 -26.65 -17.52
CA ARG A 110 -20.39 -26.57 -18.98
C ARG A 110 -19.59 -25.35 -19.38
N GLU A 111 -19.77 -24.23 -18.68
CA GLU A 111 -18.98 -23.02 -18.93
C GLU A 111 -17.53 -23.17 -18.47
N LEU A 112 -17.30 -23.82 -17.30
CA LEU A 112 -15.95 -24.14 -16.82
C LEU A 112 -15.19 -25.08 -17.75
N GLU A 113 -15.85 -26.08 -18.33
CA GLU A 113 -15.24 -26.99 -19.31
C GLU A 113 -14.84 -26.26 -20.60
N LYS A 114 -15.66 -25.32 -21.06
CA LYS A 114 -15.35 -24.48 -22.23
C LYS A 114 -14.14 -23.57 -21.98
N ILE A 115 -14.07 -22.94 -20.80
CA ILE A 115 -12.93 -22.10 -20.38
C ILE A 115 -11.65 -22.94 -20.24
N LYS A 116 -11.76 -24.16 -19.72
CA LYS A 116 -10.62 -25.07 -19.55
C LYS A 116 -10.04 -25.53 -20.89
N ARG A 117 -10.91 -25.83 -21.87
CA ARG A 117 -10.49 -26.19 -23.23
C ARG A 117 -9.81 -25.03 -23.95
N GLU A 118 -10.38 -23.83 -23.85
CA GLU A 118 -9.79 -22.62 -24.46
C GLU A 118 -8.41 -22.29 -23.85
N ARG A 119 -8.26 -22.44 -22.53
CA ARG A 119 -6.96 -22.29 -21.86
C ARG A 119 -5.93 -23.36 -22.24
N GLN A 120 -6.36 -24.60 -22.46
CA GLN A 120 -5.46 -25.65 -22.92
C GLN A 120 -4.94 -25.35 -24.33
N GLU A 121 -5.82 -24.92 -25.25
CA GLU A 121 -5.42 -24.54 -26.60
C GLU A 121 -4.49 -23.30 -26.64
N GLN A 122 -4.72 -22.31 -25.77
CA GLN A 122 -3.80 -21.17 -25.65
C GLN A 122 -2.43 -21.58 -25.11
N LYS A 123 -2.39 -22.44 -24.08
CA LYS A 123 -1.14 -22.91 -23.49
C LYS A 123 -0.32 -23.74 -24.50
N GLU A 124 -0.97 -24.59 -25.29
CA GLU A 124 -0.31 -25.36 -26.36
C GLU A 124 0.26 -24.46 -27.47
N LYS A 125 -0.43 -23.36 -27.81
CA LYS A 125 0.09 -22.37 -28.76
C LYS A 125 1.29 -21.61 -28.20
N GLU A 126 1.24 -21.20 -26.94
CA GLU A 126 2.34 -20.51 -26.27
C GLU A 126 3.58 -21.42 -26.12
N GLU A 127 3.38 -22.70 -25.78
CA GLU A 127 4.45 -23.69 -25.68
C GLU A 127 5.13 -23.94 -27.03
N ARG A 128 4.34 -24.08 -28.11
CA ARG A 128 4.87 -24.19 -29.47
C ARG A 128 5.64 -22.93 -29.92
N GLU A 129 5.18 -21.74 -29.56
CA GLU A 129 5.88 -20.48 -29.87
C GLU A 129 7.19 -20.38 -29.07
N ARG A 130 7.20 -20.82 -27.82
CA ARG A 130 8.39 -20.86 -26.98
C ARG A 130 9.42 -21.85 -27.51
N GLU A 131 9.00 -23.05 -27.90
CA GLU A 131 9.87 -24.05 -28.52
C GLU A 131 10.48 -23.52 -29.82
N ALA A 132 9.72 -22.79 -30.64
CA ALA A 132 10.24 -22.15 -31.85
C ALA A 132 11.31 -21.09 -31.53
N LYS A 133 11.07 -20.23 -30.53
CA LYS A 133 12.06 -19.22 -30.08
C LYS A 133 13.32 -19.88 -29.51
N GLU A 134 13.18 -20.97 -28.77
CA GLU A 134 14.33 -21.72 -28.24
C GLU A 134 15.13 -22.38 -29.36
N GLN A 135 14.49 -22.85 -30.44
CA GLN A 135 15.17 -23.35 -31.63
C GLN A 135 15.89 -22.22 -32.39
N GLU A 136 15.25 -21.07 -32.59
CA GLU A 136 15.90 -19.90 -33.22
C GLU A 136 17.12 -19.42 -32.41
N GLN A 137 17.02 -19.41 -31.07
CA GLN A 137 18.15 -19.07 -30.21
C GLN A 137 19.29 -20.09 -30.31
N ARG A 138 18.97 -21.39 -30.36
CA ARG A 138 19.98 -22.43 -30.58
C ARG A 138 20.67 -22.29 -31.92
N GLU A 139 19.93 -22.01 -32.99
CA GLU A 139 20.51 -21.76 -34.31
C GLU A 139 21.42 -20.52 -34.32
N TYR A 140 21.01 -19.46 -33.63
CA TYR A 140 21.81 -18.24 -33.48
C TYR A 140 23.10 -18.49 -32.68
N GLU A 141 23.02 -19.24 -31.58
CA GLU A 141 24.17 -19.62 -30.75
C GLU A 141 25.13 -20.55 -31.50
N ILE A 142 24.63 -21.49 -32.30
CA ILE A 142 25.45 -22.35 -33.15
C ILE A 142 26.16 -21.52 -34.23
N ALA A 143 25.45 -20.58 -34.87
CA ALA A 143 26.01 -19.73 -35.92
C ALA A 143 27.05 -18.72 -35.38
N ARG A 144 26.81 -18.14 -34.20
CA ARG A 144 27.67 -17.09 -33.62
C ARG A 144 28.71 -17.62 -32.63
N GLY A 145 28.49 -18.81 -32.09
CA GLY A 145 29.34 -19.45 -31.08
C GLY A 145 30.65 -20.01 -31.62
N ASN A 146 30.92 -19.95 -32.93
CA ASN A 146 32.22 -20.31 -33.51
C ASN A 146 33.19 -19.12 -33.52
N PRO A 147 34.16 -19.05 -32.57
CA PRO A 147 35.10 -17.94 -32.47
C PRO A 147 36.16 -17.93 -33.59
N LEU A 148 36.26 -18.97 -34.44
CA LEU A 148 37.19 -19.02 -35.57
C LEU A 148 36.65 -18.31 -36.82
N LEU A 149 35.33 -18.18 -36.95
CA LEU A 149 34.67 -17.56 -38.11
C LEU A 149 34.33 -16.07 -37.89
N ASN A 150 34.40 -15.59 -36.65
CA ASN A 150 34.17 -14.19 -36.29
C ASN A 150 35.45 -13.58 -35.67
N PRO A 151 36.34 -12.96 -36.47
CA PRO A 151 37.57 -12.35 -35.96
C PRO A 151 37.22 -11.26 -34.94
N GLN A 152 37.62 -11.47 -33.70
CA GLN A 152 37.53 -10.46 -32.64
C GLN A 152 38.80 -9.62 -32.68
N ASP A 153 38.69 -8.31 -32.91
CA ASP A 153 39.82 -7.39 -32.82
C ASP A 153 40.26 -7.22 -31.35
N PHE A 154 41.24 -8.00 -30.90
CA PHE A 154 41.76 -8.03 -29.52
C PHE A 154 42.66 -6.82 -29.16
N ASN A 155 42.31 -5.62 -29.59
CA ASN A 155 43.01 -4.40 -29.16
C ASN A 155 42.46 -3.93 -27.80
N ILE A 156 42.86 -4.62 -26.72
CA ILE A 156 42.53 -4.21 -25.35
C ILE A 156 43.34 -2.96 -25.01
N LYS A 157 42.79 -1.78 -25.32
CA LYS A 157 43.30 -0.49 -24.83
C LYS A 157 43.13 -0.47 -23.32
N ARG A 158 44.25 -0.49 -22.58
CA ARG A 158 44.28 -0.30 -21.12
C ARG A 158 43.50 0.98 -20.78
N ARG A 159 42.37 0.80 -20.11
CA ARG A 159 41.47 1.90 -19.75
C ARG A 159 42.07 2.62 -18.54
N TRP A 160 41.86 3.93 -18.44
CA TRP A 160 42.35 4.73 -17.31
C TRP A 160 41.80 4.23 -15.95
N ASP A 161 40.65 3.56 -15.97
CA ASP A 161 40.00 2.90 -14.82
C ASP A 161 40.64 1.56 -14.40
N ASP A 162 41.57 1.03 -15.19
CA ASP A 162 42.09 -0.33 -14.97
C ASP A 162 43.12 -0.39 -13.82
N ASP A 163 43.74 0.77 -13.51
CA ASP A 163 44.76 0.99 -12.48
C ASP A 163 44.17 1.51 -11.15
N VAL A 164 42.92 1.15 -10.87
CA VAL A 164 42.25 1.50 -9.61
C VAL A 164 42.08 0.24 -8.78
N VAL A 165 42.59 0.28 -7.55
CA VAL A 165 42.59 -0.86 -6.60
C VAL A 165 41.19 -1.27 -6.14
N PHE A 166 40.18 -0.41 -6.33
CA PHE A 166 38.78 -0.71 -6.03
C PHE A 166 37.89 -0.46 -7.25
N LYS A 167 37.17 -1.49 -7.68
CA LYS A 167 36.24 -1.44 -8.82
C LYS A 167 34.82 -1.68 -8.31
N ASN A 168 33.85 -0.90 -8.80
CA ASN A 168 32.41 -1.13 -8.61
C ASN A 168 31.91 -1.25 -7.14
N GLN A 169 32.47 -0.50 -6.19
CA GLN A 169 32.11 -0.59 -4.76
C GLN A 169 30.61 -0.35 -4.47
N ALA A 170 29.97 0.53 -5.24
CA ALA A 170 28.55 0.88 -5.06
C ALA A 170 27.59 0.02 -5.89
N ARG A 171 28.10 -0.95 -6.66
CA ARG A 171 27.26 -1.78 -7.53
C ARG A 171 26.39 -2.70 -6.67
N GLY A 172 25.08 -2.45 -6.68
CA GLY A 172 24.12 -3.15 -5.81
C GLY A 172 23.94 -2.53 -4.42
N SER A 173 24.56 -1.37 -4.16
CA SER A 173 24.40 -0.63 -2.89
C SER A 173 23.18 0.30 -2.87
N GLU A 174 22.35 0.27 -3.91
CA GLU A 174 21.04 0.93 -3.90
C GLU A 174 20.16 0.26 -2.84
N VAL A 175 20.31 0.71 -1.59
CA VAL A 175 19.35 0.39 -0.55
C VAL A 175 18.10 1.15 -0.92
N LYS A 176 17.21 0.48 -1.67
CA LYS A 176 15.84 0.91 -1.91
C LYS A 176 15.08 0.82 -0.59
N ARG A 177 15.44 1.65 0.40
CA ARG A 177 14.58 1.86 1.57
C ARG A 177 13.34 2.52 1.01
N GLY A 178 12.25 1.77 0.95
CA GLY A 178 10.95 2.31 0.59
C GLY A 178 10.56 3.44 1.53
N PRO A 179 9.48 4.17 1.24
CA PRO A 179 8.92 5.15 2.15
C PRO A 179 8.34 4.43 3.39
N GLU A 180 9.20 4.07 4.33
CA GLU A 180 8.80 3.47 5.61
C GLU A 180 8.49 4.59 6.61
N PHE A 181 7.28 4.54 7.19
CA PHE A 181 6.96 5.37 8.33
C PHE A 181 7.40 4.66 9.61
N VAL A 182 8.32 5.28 10.35
CA VAL A 182 8.78 4.81 11.65
C VAL A 182 8.13 5.66 12.75
N ASN A 183 7.33 5.04 13.62
CA ASN A 183 6.75 5.68 14.80
C ASN A 183 7.80 5.81 15.95
N ASP A 184 8.89 6.52 15.65
CA ASP A 184 9.98 6.83 16.59
C ASP A 184 10.58 8.18 16.21
N LEU A 185 10.58 9.13 17.14
CA LEU A 185 11.04 10.49 16.91
C LEU A 185 12.56 10.61 16.66
N LEU A 186 13.36 9.65 17.12
CA LEU A 186 14.82 9.67 16.97
C LEU A 186 15.30 8.79 15.82
N ARG A 187 14.56 7.71 15.53
CA ARG A 187 14.92 6.74 14.47
C ARG A 187 14.16 6.96 13.17
N SER A 188 13.19 7.87 13.13
CA SER A 188 12.55 8.30 11.89
C SER A 188 13.58 8.85 10.91
N ASP A 189 13.37 8.57 9.64
CA ASP A 189 14.21 9.11 8.56
C ASP A 189 14.14 10.64 8.50
N PHE A 190 13.03 11.24 8.96
CA PHE A 190 12.95 12.68 9.17
C PHE A 190 14.03 13.17 10.14
N HIS A 191 14.16 12.53 11.30
CA HIS A 191 15.11 12.94 12.33
C HIS A 191 16.56 12.69 11.91
N LYS A 192 16.84 11.55 11.27
CA LYS A 192 18.18 11.27 10.71
C LYS A 192 18.61 12.33 9.70
N ARG A 193 17.69 12.71 8.78
CA ARG A 193 17.93 13.78 7.79
C ARG A 193 18.09 15.14 8.45
N PHE A 194 17.28 15.44 9.48
CA PHE A 194 17.40 16.66 10.25
C PHE A 194 18.77 16.76 10.93
N MET A 195 19.20 15.72 11.64
CA MET A 195 20.50 15.70 12.31
C MET A 195 21.65 15.79 11.33
N SER A 196 21.62 15.03 10.23
CA SER A 196 22.64 15.14 9.17
C SER A 196 22.71 16.53 8.53
N LYS A 197 21.62 17.30 8.53
CA LYS A 197 21.56 18.64 7.93
C LYS A 197 22.05 19.74 8.89
N TYR A 198 21.69 19.64 10.16
CA TYR A 198 21.91 20.72 11.14
C TYR A 198 23.06 20.44 12.12
N VAL A 199 23.56 19.21 12.17
CA VAL A 199 24.72 18.81 12.97
C VAL A 199 25.74 18.19 12.03
N ARG A 200 26.96 18.74 12.02
CA ARG A 200 28.06 18.34 11.13
C ARG A 200 29.10 17.51 11.88
#